data_AF-A0A2V2B2U4-F1
#
_entry.id   AF-A0A2V2B2U4-F1
#
_cell.length_a   1.000
_cell.length_b   1.000
_cell.length_c   1.000
_cell.angle_alpha   90.00
_cell.angle_beta   90.00
_cell.angle_gamma   90.00
#
_symmetry.space_group_name_H-M   'P 1'
#
loop_
_entity.id
_entity.type
_entity.pdbx_description
1 polymer ?
#
loop_
_entity_poly.entity_id
_entity_poly.type
_entity_poly.pdbx_seq_one_letter_code
_entity_poly.pdbx_strand_id
1 'polypeptide(L)'
;MTTFRTGAQTHQAVLPQQPALESGSADTPGSRDETAHGLPAVRPGTGVEHGRGETGGVRTRTRRRHARSDATAAETAETGSGDAPRLAASRVFVPAKAGEPLMPCHPARARELLAGGRAVVARRAPFTIRLRQRTRAESTVEGVQLRIDPGSKATGIAITEEQHRNGPKGRSAIARRGLITIELRHRGQKIHSGMMRRAAYRRRRRSANLRYRAPRHDNRPRPHGWLPPSLRHRIDSTMAVVVRLCRYAPVLEIHVEHVAFDTSAFTEVMPSGAQGGESTHGASEIREFLLAKWERSCAYCDATGVPLNIDHVRARSRGGSDRVSNLVLACVPCNQAKGTTSVHAFLADRPARLERVIAQLRRPLQDVAATNATRLQLVTALAAQGVPVHTWSGGRTHWNRVAMGLPKSHTLDALVTGFFDHERGDSLVRIPAQVLVVGSTGRGSYARTTPDRFGFPRLRRPRRKIQHGYATGDLVSAVVPKGKWAGRWVGRIAVRTGGQHRITTLTSRFDVSHRNVRLLQRADGYTYGFAHEIRLSGRRGPAYSGPTLKGGDPGNVRTPDA
;
A
#
# COMPACT_ATOMS: atom_id res chain seq x y z
N MET A 1 -53.22 72.80 2.11
CA MET A 1 -53.76 72.57 3.46
C MET A 1 -53.80 71.06 3.70
N THR A 2 -53.35 70.64 4.89
CA THR A 2 -53.77 69.43 5.62
C THR A 2 -53.59 68.02 5.01
N THR A 3 -52.61 67.33 5.60
CA THR A 3 -52.55 65.92 6.06
C THR A 3 -53.79 65.01 5.91
N PHE A 4 -53.54 63.73 5.57
CA PHE A 4 -54.01 62.57 6.37
C PHE A 4 -53.07 61.35 6.27
N ARG A 5 -53.07 60.55 7.34
CA ARG A 5 -52.21 59.38 7.67
C ARG A 5 -52.82 58.03 7.24
N THR A 6 -52.01 56.97 7.46
CA THR A 6 -52.23 55.50 7.50
C THR A 6 -51.95 54.76 6.18
N GLY A 7 -51.27 53.61 6.10
CA GLY A 7 -50.56 52.75 7.06
C GLY A 7 -50.05 51.48 6.34
N ALA A 8 -48.89 50.96 6.77
CA ALA A 8 -48.30 49.61 6.65
C ALA A 8 -48.01 48.91 5.28
N GLN A 9 -46.70 48.73 5.07
CA GLN A 9 -45.92 47.53 4.64
C GLN A 9 -46.20 46.81 3.31
N THR A 10 -45.18 46.82 2.45
CA THR A 10 -44.52 45.59 1.97
C THR A 10 -43.06 45.87 1.63
N HIS A 11 -42.15 45.10 2.23
CA HIS A 11 -40.75 44.99 1.82
C HIS A 11 -40.68 44.31 0.45
N GLN A 12 -40.01 44.93 -0.53
CA GLN A 12 -38.90 44.35 -1.30
C GLN A 12 -38.51 45.31 -2.44
N ALA A 13 -37.30 45.84 -2.32
CA ALA A 13 -36.53 46.44 -3.41
C ALA A 13 -35.12 45.83 -3.24
N VAL A 14 -34.40 45.33 -4.25
CA VAL A 14 -34.20 45.83 -5.61
C VAL A 14 -33.68 44.67 -6.50
N LEU A 15 -34.37 44.49 -7.62
CA LEU A 15 -34.00 43.99 -8.96
C LEU A 15 -33.63 42.51 -9.26
N PRO A 16 -33.99 42.03 -10.48
CA PRO A 16 -34.35 40.64 -10.76
C PRO A 16 -33.56 39.96 -11.91
N GLN A 17 -33.76 38.63 -12.00
CA GLN A 17 -33.44 37.66 -13.08
C GLN A 17 -31.95 37.27 -13.29
N GLN A 18 -31.46 36.08 -12.87
CA GLN A 18 -31.72 34.65 -13.25
C GLN A 18 -30.97 34.21 -14.53
N PRO A 19 -30.63 32.92 -14.73
CA PRO A 19 -30.02 31.92 -13.84
C PRO A 19 -28.88 31.11 -14.52
N ALA A 20 -28.14 30.31 -13.75
CA ALA A 20 -27.53 29.08 -14.26
C ALA A 20 -27.46 28.04 -13.14
N LEU A 21 -28.64 27.61 -12.68
CA LEU A 21 -28.84 26.26 -12.20
C LEU A 21 -29.41 25.47 -13.37
N GLU A 22 -28.57 24.65 -14.00
CA GLU A 22 -29.03 23.33 -14.41
C GLU A 22 -28.16 22.30 -13.71
N SER A 23 -28.84 21.56 -12.86
CA SER A 23 -28.47 20.27 -12.31
C SER A 23 -28.30 19.26 -13.43
N GLY A 24 -27.05 18.88 -13.71
CA GLY A 24 -26.70 17.70 -14.51
C GLY A 24 -25.80 16.79 -13.68
N SER A 25 -26.30 15.61 -13.38
CA SER A 25 -25.71 14.53 -12.57
C SER A 25 -24.17 14.45 -12.64
N ALA A 26 -23.54 14.49 -11.46
CA ALA A 26 -22.15 14.05 -11.27
C ALA A 26 -22.10 12.52 -11.07
N ASP A 27 -22.93 11.78 -11.79
CA ASP A 27 -22.71 10.35 -11.96
C ASP A 27 -21.61 10.15 -12.99
N THR A 28 -20.84 9.11 -12.71
CA THR A 28 -20.00 8.48 -13.71
C THR A 28 -20.91 7.44 -14.37
N PRO A 29 -21.50 7.67 -15.55
CA PRO A 29 -22.30 6.64 -16.18
C PRO A 29 -21.35 5.66 -16.87
N GLY A 30 -21.48 4.39 -16.53
CA GLY A 30 -21.22 3.30 -17.46
C GLY A 30 -19.79 3.11 -17.92
N SER A 31 -18.97 2.50 -17.06
CA SER A 31 -18.06 1.44 -17.53
C SER A 31 -18.93 0.25 -17.99
N ARG A 32 -19.47 0.31 -19.21
CA ARG A 32 -20.05 -0.84 -19.91
C ARG A 32 -19.34 -0.97 -21.27
N ASP A 33 -18.61 -2.08 -21.38
CA ASP A 33 -18.49 -3.00 -22.51
C ASP A 33 -18.19 -2.52 -23.96
N GLU A 34 -17.15 -3.17 -24.49
CA GLU A 34 -17.09 -3.89 -25.78
C GLU A 34 -17.36 -3.22 -27.14
N THR A 35 -16.33 -3.33 -27.99
CA THR A 35 -16.32 -3.60 -29.45
C THR A 35 -17.02 -2.71 -30.49
N ALA A 36 -16.18 -2.25 -31.43
CA ALA A 36 -16.25 -2.40 -32.89
C ALA A 36 -17.12 -1.46 -33.78
N HIS A 37 -16.57 -1.27 -35.00
CA HIS A 37 -17.10 -0.65 -36.23
C HIS A 37 -17.17 0.89 -36.27
N GLY A 38 -16.73 1.62 -37.30
CA GLY A 38 -16.10 1.31 -38.59
C GLY A 38 -15.98 2.57 -39.46
N LEU A 39 -14.78 2.77 -40.06
CA LEU A 39 -14.52 3.24 -41.44
C LEU A 39 -14.89 4.69 -41.86
N PRO A 40 -14.44 5.20 -43.03
CA PRO A 40 -13.05 5.62 -43.29
C PRO A 40 -12.97 6.98 -44.05
N ALA A 41 -11.79 7.62 -44.12
CA ALA A 41 -11.39 8.56 -45.19
C ALA A 41 -10.02 9.19 -44.86
N VAL A 42 -9.12 9.58 -45.76
CA VAL A 42 -8.89 9.46 -47.22
C VAL A 42 -7.40 9.86 -47.37
N ARG A 43 -6.64 9.13 -48.20
CA ARG A 43 -5.28 9.46 -48.73
C ARG A 43 -5.43 10.45 -49.92
N PRO A 44 -4.41 11.16 -50.48
CA PRO A 44 -3.08 10.64 -50.81
C PRO A 44 -1.91 11.68 -50.87
N GLY A 45 -0.75 11.25 -51.36
CA GLY A 45 0.34 12.11 -51.85
C GLY A 45 1.73 11.60 -51.43
N THR A 46 2.27 10.54 -52.04
CA THR A 46 3.19 10.52 -53.22
C THR A 46 4.58 11.13 -52.95
N GLY A 47 5.64 10.36 -53.24
CA GLY A 47 7.00 10.91 -53.37
C GLY A 47 8.17 9.94 -53.20
N VAL A 48 8.48 9.18 -54.26
CA VAL A 48 9.83 8.87 -54.82
C VAL A 48 10.89 8.28 -53.86
N GLU A 49 11.15 6.97 -53.87
CA GLU A 49 12.09 6.20 -54.75
C GLU A 49 13.55 6.67 -54.79
N HIS A 50 14.44 5.90 -54.15
CA HIS A 50 15.79 5.48 -54.59
C HIS A 50 16.18 4.35 -53.59
N GLY A 51 16.65 3.15 -53.91
CA GLY A 51 17.27 2.61 -55.11
C GLY A 51 18.56 1.89 -54.69
N ARG A 52 18.58 0.55 -54.76
CA ARG A 52 19.73 -0.38 -54.66
C ARG A 52 20.38 -0.54 -53.25
N GLY A 53 20.87 -1.70 -52.84
CA GLY A 53 21.18 -2.92 -53.56
C GLY A 53 21.30 -4.14 -52.63
N GLU A 54 21.22 -5.27 -53.27
CA GLU A 54 21.06 -6.63 -52.75
C GLU A 54 22.35 -7.23 -52.18
N THR A 55 22.16 -8.37 -51.50
CA THR A 55 23.02 -9.56 -51.29
C THR A 55 22.97 -9.95 -49.81
N GLY A 56 22.71 -11.19 -49.38
CA GLY A 56 22.58 -12.48 -50.04
C GLY A 56 22.98 -13.56 -49.02
N GLY A 57 22.13 -14.56 -48.80
CA GLY A 57 22.46 -15.83 -48.13
C GLY A 57 22.52 -15.77 -46.58
N VAL A 58 22.21 -16.80 -45.81
CA VAL A 58 21.94 -18.22 -46.07
C VAL A 58 21.05 -18.74 -44.93
N ARG A 59 20.07 -19.57 -45.29
CA ARG A 59 19.19 -20.33 -44.38
C ARG A 59 19.99 -21.46 -43.73
N THR A 60 19.79 -21.71 -42.45
CA THR A 60 19.93 -23.06 -41.87
C THR A 60 18.69 -23.45 -41.07
N ARG A 61 18.26 -24.68 -41.33
CA ARG A 61 17.00 -25.32 -40.96
C ARG A 61 16.95 -25.71 -39.48
N THR A 62 15.75 -25.53 -38.95
CA THR A 62 15.00 -26.38 -38.00
C THR A 62 15.59 -27.76 -37.68
N ARG A 63 15.68 -28.07 -36.38
CA ARG A 63 15.52 -29.43 -35.85
C ARG A 63 14.32 -29.49 -34.91
N ARG A 64 13.27 -30.16 -35.38
CA ARG A 64 12.20 -30.75 -34.55
C ARG A 64 12.81 -31.86 -33.70
N ARG A 65 12.40 -31.96 -32.44
CA ARG A 65 12.32 -33.23 -31.71
C ARG A 65 10.99 -33.30 -30.96
N HIS A 66 10.53 -34.54 -30.88
CA HIS A 66 9.15 -34.98 -30.75
C HIS A 66 8.53 -34.78 -29.36
N ALA A 67 7.20 -34.80 -29.38
CA ALA A 67 6.32 -34.96 -28.24
C ALA A 67 6.52 -36.30 -27.55
N ARG A 68 6.49 -36.30 -26.21
CA ARG A 68 5.91 -37.38 -25.41
C ARG A 68 5.12 -36.76 -24.26
N SER A 69 3.95 -37.36 -24.05
CA SER A 69 3.10 -37.24 -22.89
C SER A 69 3.89 -37.50 -21.60
N ASP A 70 3.38 -36.97 -20.49
CA ASP A 70 3.20 -37.67 -19.21
C ASP A 70 3.16 -36.63 -18.07
N ALA A 71 2.30 -36.89 -17.09
CA ALA A 71 1.88 -35.99 -16.02
C ALA A 71 3.03 -35.18 -15.39
N THR A 72 2.84 -33.86 -15.27
CA THR A 72 3.91 -32.94 -14.88
C THR A 72 4.30 -33.09 -13.40
N ALA A 73 5.61 -33.18 -13.17
CA ALA A 73 6.38 -33.10 -11.93
C ALA A 73 6.11 -31.86 -11.02
N ALA A 74 4.99 -31.15 -11.22
CA ALA A 74 4.56 -30.02 -10.42
C ALA A 74 3.90 -30.43 -9.10
N GLU A 75 3.25 -31.60 -9.04
CA GLU A 75 2.64 -32.12 -7.81
C GLU A 75 3.68 -32.73 -6.86
N THR A 76 4.72 -33.37 -7.38
CA THR A 76 5.78 -34.03 -6.60
C THR A 76 6.76 -33.07 -5.92
N ALA A 77 6.82 -31.80 -6.35
CA ALA A 77 7.61 -30.77 -5.66
C ALA A 77 6.90 -30.18 -4.41
N GLU A 78 5.61 -30.47 -4.20
CA GLU A 78 4.77 -29.80 -3.18
C GLU A 78 4.62 -30.58 -1.85
N THR A 79 5.11 -31.81 -1.75
CA THR A 79 4.88 -32.72 -0.59
C THR A 79 6.07 -32.91 0.34
N GLY A 80 7.12 -32.09 0.23
CA GLY A 80 8.28 -32.23 1.10
C GLY A 80 7.97 -31.89 2.58
N SER A 81 8.03 -32.93 3.40
CA SER A 81 7.98 -32.93 4.88
C SER A 81 9.12 -32.10 5.49
N GLY A 82 8.89 -30.79 5.66
CA GLY A 82 9.77 -29.95 6.47
C GLY A 82 8.94 -28.91 7.20
N ASP A 83 9.07 -28.88 8.52
CA ASP A 83 8.27 -28.04 9.43
C ASP A 83 8.45 -26.52 9.22
N ALA A 84 9.44 -26.12 8.42
CA ALA A 84 9.69 -24.71 8.11
C ALA A 84 8.94 -24.25 6.85
N PRO A 85 8.31 -23.05 6.87
CA PRO A 85 7.66 -22.48 5.69
C PRO A 85 8.63 -22.34 4.52
N ARG A 86 8.22 -22.80 3.35
CA ARG A 86 9.03 -22.71 2.13
C ARG A 86 8.74 -21.41 1.36
N LEU A 87 9.80 -20.78 0.86
CA LEU A 87 9.67 -19.69 -0.10
C LEU A 87 9.17 -20.23 -1.44
N ALA A 88 8.16 -19.57 -2.03
CA ALA A 88 7.56 -19.98 -3.29
C ALA A 88 7.26 -18.79 -4.20
N ALA A 89 7.05 -19.06 -5.49
CA ALA A 89 6.63 -18.02 -6.43
C ALA A 89 5.22 -17.49 -6.10
N SER A 90 5.05 -16.16 -6.17
CA SER A 90 3.76 -15.52 -6.02
C SER A 90 2.82 -15.96 -7.15
N ARG A 91 1.56 -16.26 -6.81
CA ARG A 91 0.56 -16.74 -7.77
C ARG A 91 0.04 -15.61 -8.66
N VAL A 92 -0.54 -15.98 -9.80
CA VAL A 92 -1.12 -15.08 -10.80
C VAL A 92 -2.64 -15.14 -10.70
N PHE A 93 -3.30 -13.98 -10.73
CA PHE A 93 -4.76 -13.92 -10.74
C PHE A 93 -5.34 -14.41 -12.06
N VAL A 94 -6.43 -15.20 -11.99
CA VAL A 94 -7.06 -15.81 -13.16
C VAL A 94 -8.59 -15.65 -13.14
N PRO A 95 -9.14 -14.57 -13.71
CA PRO A 95 -10.56 -14.52 -13.99
C PRO A 95 -10.98 -15.46 -15.13
N ALA A 96 -12.20 -15.98 -15.04
CA ALA A 96 -12.89 -16.73 -16.08
C ALA A 96 -13.24 -15.83 -17.28
N LYS A 97 -13.84 -16.41 -18.33
CA LYS A 97 -14.21 -15.70 -19.55
C LYS A 97 -15.01 -14.41 -19.30
N ALA A 98 -16.04 -14.47 -18.45
CA ALA A 98 -16.90 -13.34 -18.11
C ALA A 98 -16.34 -12.47 -16.97
N GLY A 99 -15.10 -12.72 -16.52
CA GLY A 99 -14.39 -11.89 -15.55
C GLY A 99 -14.62 -12.28 -14.10
N GLU A 100 -15.35 -13.36 -13.83
CA GLU A 100 -15.53 -13.89 -12.48
C GLU A 100 -14.23 -14.50 -11.96
N PRO A 101 -13.90 -14.31 -10.68
CA PRO A 101 -12.63 -14.76 -10.14
C PRO A 101 -12.56 -16.29 -9.99
N LEU A 102 -11.45 -16.88 -10.44
CA LEU A 102 -11.06 -18.26 -10.15
C LEU A 102 -9.83 -18.31 -9.24
N MET A 103 -9.44 -19.51 -8.82
CA MET A 103 -8.25 -19.72 -8.01
C MET A 103 -6.98 -19.17 -8.70
N PRO A 104 -6.13 -18.41 -7.99
CA PRO A 104 -4.84 -17.97 -8.53
C PRO A 104 -3.95 -19.17 -8.90
N CYS A 105 -3.22 -19.08 -10.02
CA CYS A 105 -2.42 -20.18 -10.53
C CYS A 105 -0.90 -19.92 -10.43
N HIS A 106 -0.10 -20.97 -10.60
CA HIS A 106 1.36 -20.83 -10.66
C HIS A 106 1.80 -20.00 -11.89
N PRO A 107 2.85 -19.16 -11.81
CA PRO A 107 3.35 -18.42 -12.97
C PRO A 107 3.72 -19.29 -14.18
N ALA A 108 4.18 -20.53 -13.95
CA ALA A 108 4.44 -21.47 -15.06
C ALA A 108 3.16 -21.83 -15.82
N ARG A 109 2.06 -22.12 -15.10
CA ARG A 109 0.74 -22.39 -15.69
C ARG A 109 0.21 -21.15 -16.41
N ALA A 110 0.40 -19.96 -15.85
CA ALA A 110 0.03 -18.71 -16.52
C ALA A 110 0.77 -18.53 -17.86
N ARG A 111 2.07 -18.83 -17.92
CA ARG A 111 2.85 -18.80 -19.16
C ARG A 111 2.35 -19.83 -20.17
N GLU A 112 2.06 -21.05 -19.74
CA GLU A 112 1.52 -22.11 -20.61
C GLU A 112 0.15 -21.71 -21.21
N LEU A 113 -0.73 -21.12 -20.39
CA LEU A 113 -2.05 -20.65 -20.85
C LEU A 113 -1.94 -19.50 -21.86
N LEU A 114 -1.00 -18.58 -21.66
CA LEU A 114 -0.73 -17.47 -22.58
C LEU A 114 -0.09 -17.96 -23.89
N ALA A 115 0.93 -18.83 -23.80
CA ALA A 115 1.63 -19.37 -24.96
C ALA A 115 0.70 -20.22 -25.84
N GLY A 116 -0.20 -21.00 -25.22
CA GLY A 116 -1.23 -21.75 -25.93
C GLY A 116 -2.43 -20.91 -26.39
N GLY A 117 -2.41 -19.58 -26.23
CA GLY A 117 -3.50 -18.69 -26.65
C GLY A 117 -4.81 -18.84 -25.86
N ARG A 118 -4.85 -19.68 -24.82
CA ARG A 118 -6.04 -19.97 -23.99
C ARG A 118 -6.39 -18.85 -23.00
N ALA A 119 -5.46 -17.94 -22.74
CA ALA A 119 -5.64 -16.77 -21.90
C ALA A 119 -5.13 -15.50 -22.58
N VAL A 120 -5.56 -14.35 -22.06
CA VAL A 120 -5.07 -13.02 -22.44
C VAL A 120 -4.60 -12.26 -21.21
N VAL A 121 -3.63 -11.36 -21.39
CA VAL A 121 -3.24 -10.43 -20.30
C VAL A 121 -4.37 -9.43 -20.10
N ALA A 122 -5.12 -9.56 -19.01
CA ALA A 122 -6.15 -8.61 -18.62
C ALA A 122 -5.58 -7.39 -17.90
N ARG A 123 -4.48 -7.58 -17.15
CA ARG A 123 -3.82 -6.52 -16.40
C ARG A 123 -2.34 -6.80 -16.20
N ARG A 124 -1.52 -5.74 -16.19
CA ARG A 124 -0.07 -5.84 -15.96
C ARG A 124 0.30 -5.73 -14.48
N ALA A 125 -0.42 -4.94 -13.69
CA ALA A 125 -0.16 -4.78 -12.26
C ALA A 125 -1.44 -4.48 -11.44
N PRO A 126 -1.84 -5.36 -10.49
CA PRO A 126 -1.31 -6.71 -10.31
C PRO A 126 -1.43 -7.53 -11.60
N PHE A 127 -0.53 -8.49 -11.81
CA PHE A 127 -0.54 -9.29 -13.03
C PHE A 127 -1.73 -10.24 -13.02
N THR A 128 -2.57 -10.13 -14.04
CA THR A 128 -3.84 -10.86 -14.14
C THR A 128 -4.02 -11.33 -15.57
N ILE A 129 -4.30 -12.62 -15.73
CA ILE A 129 -4.67 -13.22 -17.01
C ILE A 129 -6.15 -13.59 -17.00
N ARG A 130 -6.85 -13.41 -18.11
CA ARG A 130 -8.25 -13.83 -18.24
C ARG A 130 -8.34 -15.00 -19.21
N LEU A 131 -9.05 -16.05 -18.84
CA LEU A 131 -9.31 -17.20 -19.71
C LEU A 131 -10.24 -16.80 -20.86
N ARG A 132 -10.02 -17.37 -22.06
CA ARG A 132 -10.85 -17.02 -23.23
C ARG A 132 -12.16 -17.79 -23.32
N GLN A 133 -12.15 -19.05 -22.90
CA GLN A 133 -13.25 -19.98 -23.13
C GLN A 133 -13.89 -20.47 -21.83
N ARG A 134 -13.08 -20.84 -20.84
CA ARG A 134 -13.55 -21.46 -19.60
C ARG A 134 -14.41 -20.52 -18.75
N THR A 135 -15.53 -21.03 -18.26
CA THR A 135 -16.44 -20.32 -17.36
C THR A 135 -16.18 -20.65 -15.88
N ARG A 136 -16.81 -19.91 -14.97
CA ARG A 136 -16.74 -20.21 -13.53
C ARG A 136 -17.45 -21.52 -13.18
N ALA A 137 -18.60 -21.80 -13.79
CA ALA A 137 -19.37 -23.02 -13.53
C ALA A 137 -18.60 -24.30 -13.90
N GLU A 138 -17.75 -24.23 -14.91
CA GLU A 138 -16.87 -25.35 -15.33
C GLU A 138 -15.65 -25.54 -14.42
N SER A 139 -15.46 -24.71 -13.39
CA SER A 139 -14.23 -24.65 -12.61
C SER A 139 -14.48 -24.92 -11.13
N THR A 140 -13.64 -25.75 -10.51
CA THR A 140 -13.61 -25.92 -9.06
C THR A 140 -13.00 -24.66 -8.43
N VAL A 141 -13.73 -24.04 -7.51
CA VAL A 141 -13.31 -22.82 -6.82
C VAL A 141 -13.53 -23.01 -5.33
N GLU A 142 -12.49 -23.47 -4.64
CA GLU A 142 -12.50 -23.67 -3.19
C GLU A 142 -12.58 -22.35 -2.43
N GLY A 143 -11.97 -21.28 -2.98
CA GLY A 143 -11.95 -19.95 -2.38
C GLY A 143 -10.63 -19.63 -1.68
N VAL A 144 -10.48 -18.37 -1.27
CA VAL A 144 -9.28 -17.87 -0.59
C VAL A 144 -9.63 -16.94 0.56
N GLN A 145 -8.73 -16.81 1.51
CA GLN A 145 -8.80 -15.84 2.59
C GLN A 145 -8.00 -14.58 2.24
N LEU A 146 -8.55 -13.43 2.59
CA LEU A 146 -7.85 -12.15 2.52
C LEU A 146 -7.42 -11.72 3.93
N ARG A 147 -6.12 -11.58 4.17
CA ARG A 147 -5.58 -11.21 5.48
C ARG A 147 -4.93 -9.84 5.43
N ILE A 148 -5.19 -9.00 6.42
CA ILE A 148 -4.83 -7.58 6.43
C ILE A 148 -4.17 -7.22 7.77
N ASP A 149 -2.96 -6.67 7.70
CA ASP A 149 -2.26 -6.04 8.83
C ASP A 149 -2.19 -4.51 8.62
N PRO A 150 -3.08 -3.72 9.25
CA PRO A 150 -3.12 -2.28 9.09
C PRO A 150 -2.00 -1.56 9.87
N GLY A 151 -1.00 -1.06 9.16
CA GLY A 151 0.00 -0.15 9.73
C GLY A 151 -0.20 1.33 9.38
N SER A 152 0.54 2.20 10.07
CA SER A 152 0.43 3.65 9.94
C SER A 152 1.03 4.21 8.64
N LYS A 153 2.09 3.56 8.14
CA LYS A 153 2.84 3.94 6.93
C LYS A 153 2.59 2.98 5.77
N ALA A 154 2.40 1.71 6.09
CA ALA A 154 2.07 0.68 5.12
C ALA A 154 1.04 -0.28 5.73
N THR A 155 0.27 -0.94 4.87
CA THR A 155 -0.62 -2.02 5.25
C THR A 155 -0.14 -3.29 4.56
N GLY A 156 0.09 -4.34 5.33
CA GLY A 156 0.34 -5.68 4.81
C GLY A 156 -0.97 -6.30 4.38
N ILE A 157 -0.99 -6.92 3.21
CA ILE A 157 -2.14 -7.66 2.70
C ILE A 157 -1.63 -8.98 2.15
N ALA A 158 -2.27 -10.08 2.52
CA ALA A 158 -1.95 -11.40 2.02
C ALA A 158 -3.21 -12.11 1.52
N ILE A 159 -3.07 -12.85 0.42
CA ILE A 159 -4.07 -13.82 -0.01
C ILE A 159 -3.55 -15.19 0.38
N THR A 160 -4.36 -15.94 1.12
CA THR A 160 -4.00 -17.28 1.60
C THR A 160 -5.03 -18.30 1.18
N GLU A 161 -4.57 -19.53 1.13
CA GLU A 161 -5.36 -20.74 0.92
C GLU A 161 -5.11 -21.63 2.12
N GLU A 162 -6.17 -22.25 2.65
CA GLU A 162 -6.10 -23.14 3.80
C GLU A 162 -6.41 -24.57 3.35
N GLN A 163 -5.54 -25.50 3.70
CA GLN A 163 -5.71 -26.92 3.37
C GLN A 163 -5.69 -27.74 4.64
N HIS A 164 -6.61 -28.69 4.73
CA HIS A 164 -6.60 -29.68 5.79
C HIS A 164 -5.49 -30.69 5.55
N ARG A 165 -4.73 -30.99 6.61
CA ARG A 165 -3.69 -32.03 6.63
C ARG A 165 -3.87 -32.91 7.87
N ASN A 166 -3.27 -34.09 7.83
CA ASN A 166 -3.14 -34.93 9.01
C ASN A 166 -2.07 -34.32 9.92
N GLY A 167 -2.51 -33.80 11.06
CA GLY A 167 -1.67 -33.27 12.12
C GLY A 167 -1.15 -34.36 13.06
N PRO A 168 -0.36 -33.97 14.07
CA PRO A 168 0.14 -34.87 15.10
C PRO A 168 -1.02 -35.62 15.78
N LYS A 169 -0.83 -36.92 16.03
CA LYS A 169 -1.82 -37.81 16.68
C LYS A 169 -3.13 -37.99 15.90
N GLY A 170 -3.10 -37.87 14.57
CA GLY A 170 -4.26 -38.13 13.70
C GLY A 170 -5.34 -37.04 13.73
N ARG A 171 -5.04 -35.86 14.31
CA ARG A 171 -5.97 -34.72 14.34
C ARG A 171 -5.91 -33.96 13.02
N SER A 172 -7.03 -33.37 12.57
CA SER A 172 -7.01 -32.47 11.41
C SER A 172 -6.30 -31.16 11.78
N ALA A 173 -5.29 -30.79 11.00
CA ALA A 173 -4.51 -29.56 11.13
C ALA A 173 -4.64 -28.70 9.87
N ILE A 174 -4.53 -27.39 10.02
CA ILE A 174 -4.61 -26.43 8.92
C ILE A 174 -3.21 -26.07 8.44
N ALA A 175 -2.94 -26.35 7.17
CA ALA A 175 -1.78 -25.85 6.46
C ALA A 175 -2.15 -24.61 5.66
N ARG A 176 -1.74 -23.43 6.16
CA ARG A 176 -1.93 -22.17 5.46
C ARG A 176 -0.85 -21.97 4.41
N ARG A 177 -1.27 -21.64 3.19
CA ARG A 177 -0.38 -21.38 2.06
C ARG A 177 -0.56 -19.93 1.58
N GLY A 178 0.47 -19.10 1.74
CA GLY A 178 0.48 -17.76 1.14
C GLY A 178 0.51 -17.84 -0.39
N LEU A 179 -0.46 -17.23 -1.05
CA LEU A 179 -0.56 -17.17 -2.52
C LEU A 179 0.12 -15.91 -3.06
N ILE A 180 -0.20 -14.76 -2.46
CA ILE A 180 0.25 -13.43 -2.90
C ILE A 180 0.39 -12.54 -1.67
N THR A 181 1.52 -11.84 -1.53
CA THR A 181 1.71 -10.79 -0.50
C THR A 181 1.84 -9.41 -1.14
N ILE A 182 1.26 -8.42 -0.49
CA ILE A 182 1.17 -7.04 -0.97
C ILE A 182 1.52 -6.09 0.17
N GLU A 183 2.46 -5.17 -0.07
CA GLU A 183 2.72 -4.04 0.82
C GLU A 183 2.10 -2.78 0.22
N LEU A 184 0.97 -2.34 0.78
CA LEU A 184 0.35 -1.07 0.41
C LEU A 184 1.03 0.08 1.16
N ARG A 185 1.78 0.93 0.46
CA ARG A 185 2.41 2.12 1.04
C ARG A 185 1.46 3.31 0.99
N HIS A 186 1.16 3.86 2.16
CA HIS A 186 0.31 5.03 2.34
C HIS A 186 1.06 6.32 1.99
N ARG A 187 0.31 7.35 1.59
CA ARG A 187 0.82 8.73 1.43
C ARG A 187 0.24 9.69 2.47
N GLY A 188 -0.24 9.17 3.61
CA GLY A 188 -0.88 9.94 4.68
C GLY A 188 -0.02 11.12 5.15
N GLN A 189 1.29 10.90 5.36
CA GLN A 189 2.21 11.97 5.78
C GLN A 189 2.36 13.08 4.73
N LYS A 190 2.38 12.73 3.44
CA LYS A 190 2.41 13.70 2.33
C LYS A 190 1.12 14.53 2.29
N ILE A 191 -0.03 13.88 2.53
CA ILE A 191 -1.33 14.56 2.63
C ILE A 191 -1.35 15.52 3.81
N HIS A 192 -0.94 15.06 5.00
CA HIS A 192 -0.85 15.88 6.21
C HIS A 192 0.02 17.12 5.99
N SER A 193 1.22 16.93 5.42
CA SER A 193 2.14 18.02 5.07
C SER A 193 1.51 19.00 4.06
N GLY A 194 0.74 18.49 3.10
CA GLY A 194 -0.03 19.32 2.15
C GLY A 194 -1.14 20.14 2.83
N MET A 195 -1.83 19.56 3.81
CA MET A 195 -2.85 20.24 4.60
C MET A 195 -2.25 21.34 5.47
N MET A 196 -1.10 21.09 6.11
CA MET A 196 -0.35 22.09 6.87
C MET A 196 0.07 23.27 5.99
N ARG A 197 0.59 22.97 4.79
CA ARG A 197 0.95 24.00 3.80
C ARG A 197 -0.24 24.85 3.38
N ARG A 198 -1.39 24.21 3.11
CA ARG A 198 -2.64 24.91 2.79
C ARG A 198 -3.12 25.80 3.95
N ALA A 199 -2.97 25.34 5.18
CA ALA A 199 -3.26 26.17 6.36
C ALA A 199 -2.34 27.39 6.43
N ALA A 200 -1.03 27.22 6.23
CA ALA A 200 -0.05 28.30 6.21
C ALA A 200 -0.35 29.34 5.12
N TYR A 201 -0.69 28.92 3.89
CA TYR A 201 -1.09 29.84 2.82
C TYR A 201 -2.32 30.67 3.17
N ARG A 202 -3.30 30.06 3.85
CA ARG A 202 -4.48 30.80 4.34
C ARG A 202 -4.11 31.80 5.44
N ARG A 203 -3.17 31.48 6.32
CA ARG A 203 -2.65 32.42 7.33
C ARG A 203 -1.94 33.59 6.66
N ARG A 204 -0.98 33.32 5.75
CA ARG A 204 -0.27 34.36 4.99
C ARG A 204 -1.23 35.29 4.24
N ARG A 205 -2.27 34.73 3.59
CA ARG A 205 -3.27 35.56 2.90
C ARG A 205 -3.94 36.55 3.84
N ARG A 206 -4.17 36.18 5.11
CA ARG A 206 -4.70 37.12 6.11
C ARG A 206 -3.63 38.09 6.59
N SER A 207 -2.48 37.61 7.05
CA SER A 207 -1.46 38.47 7.66
C SER A 207 -0.77 39.44 6.68
N ALA A 208 -0.57 39.02 5.42
CA ALA A 208 0.18 39.79 4.42
C ALA A 208 -0.70 40.49 3.38
N ASN A 209 -1.79 39.86 2.92
CA ASN A 209 -2.55 40.37 1.77
C ASN A 209 -3.91 40.98 2.14
N LEU A 210 -4.59 40.44 3.16
CA LEU A 210 -5.98 40.79 3.51
C LEU A 210 -6.12 40.81 5.05
N ARG A 211 -5.44 41.77 5.69
CA ARG A 211 -5.33 41.87 7.17
C ARG A 211 -6.69 42.00 7.87
N TYR A 212 -7.65 42.61 7.21
CA TYR A 212 -9.04 42.75 7.67
C TYR A 212 -9.84 41.44 7.67
N ARG A 213 -9.37 40.39 6.99
CA ARG A 213 -10.16 39.17 6.81
C ARG A 213 -10.01 38.21 8.00
N ALA A 214 -11.02 38.16 8.87
CA ALA A 214 -11.08 37.23 10.00
C ALA A 214 -10.99 35.74 9.60
N PRO A 215 -10.43 34.87 10.46
CA PRO A 215 -10.43 33.43 10.23
C PRO A 215 -11.83 32.83 10.41
N ARG A 216 -12.34 32.17 9.36
CA ARG A 216 -13.64 31.47 9.39
C ARG A 216 -13.43 29.98 9.68
N HIS A 217 -13.44 29.62 10.97
CA HIS A 217 -13.30 28.24 11.42
C HIS A 217 -14.61 27.45 11.23
N ASP A 218 -15.73 28.10 11.48
CA ASP A 218 -17.08 27.50 11.48
C ASP A 218 -17.56 27.13 10.07
N ASN A 219 -17.01 27.78 9.04
CA ASN A 219 -17.22 27.39 7.63
C ASN A 219 -16.55 26.04 7.26
N ARG A 220 -16.03 25.28 8.23
CA ARG A 220 -15.45 23.95 8.02
C ARG A 220 -16.22 22.93 8.86
N PRO A 221 -17.51 22.70 8.53
CA PRO A 221 -18.31 21.70 9.22
C PRO A 221 -17.64 20.33 9.08
N ARG A 222 -17.63 19.59 10.18
CA ARG A 222 -17.14 18.20 10.24
C ARG A 222 -18.34 17.34 10.58
N PRO A 223 -18.89 16.57 9.62
CA PRO A 223 -20.00 15.68 9.91
C PRO A 223 -19.59 14.60 10.90
N HIS A 224 -20.57 13.94 11.50
CA HIS A 224 -20.33 12.76 12.34
C HIS A 224 -19.51 11.71 11.56
N GLY A 225 -18.53 11.09 12.22
CA GLY A 225 -17.60 10.14 11.59
C GLY A 225 -16.53 10.77 10.70
N TRP A 226 -16.43 12.10 10.61
CA TRP A 226 -15.41 12.76 9.80
C TRP A 226 -13.99 12.41 10.25
N LEU A 227 -13.17 11.98 9.28
CA LEU A 227 -11.74 11.78 9.48
C LEU A 227 -10.92 12.85 8.73
N PRO A 228 -9.79 13.29 9.32
CA PRO A 228 -8.78 14.04 8.60
C PRO A 228 -8.38 13.35 7.29
N PRO A 229 -8.12 14.08 6.19
CA PRO A 229 -7.83 13.48 4.88
C PRO A 229 -6.65 12.50 4.88
N SER A 230 -5.66 12.68 5.77
CA SER A 230 -4.53 11.76 5.92
C SER A 230 -4.92 10.42 6.54
N LEU A 231 -5.89 10.42 7.46
CA LEU A 231 -6.42 9.21 8.11
C LEU A 231 -7.41 8.51 7.18
N ARG A 232 -8.36 9.27 6.61
CA ARG A 232 -9.33 8.74 5.64
C ARG A 232 -8.66 8.05 4.46
N HIS A 233 -7.55 8.61 3.98
CA HIS A 233 -6.74 8.01 2.92
C HIS A 233 -6.30 6.58 3.22
N ARG A 234 -5.95 6.25 4.47
CA ARG A 234 -5.51 4.89 4.83
C ARG A 234 -6.62 3.89 4.56
N ILE A 235 -7.83 4.19 5.05
CA ILE A 235 -9.04 3.38 4.84
C ILE A 235 -9.33 3.29 3.35
N ASP A 236 -9.48 4.42 2.65
CA ASP A 236 -9.85 4.44 1.23
C ASP A 236 -8.86 3.67 0.36
N SER A 237 -7.56 3.78 0.66
CA SER A 237 -6.52 3.11 -0.12
C SER A 237 -6.47 1.61 0.15
N THR A 238 -6.66 1.17 1.39
CA THR A 238 -6.79 -0.24 1.75
C THR A 238 -8.02 -0.82 1.09
N MET A 239 -9.19 -0.18 1.22
CA MET A 239 -10.43 -0.62 0.60
C MET A 239 -10.32 -0.69 -0.93
N ALA A 240 -9.67 0.28 -1.58
CA ALA A 240 -9.46 0.23 -3.03
C ALA A 240 -8.56 -0.93 -3.47
N VAL A 241 -7.64 -1.41 -2.61
CA VAL A 241 -6.90 -2.65 -2.88
C VAL A 241 -7.78 -3.86 -2.61
N VAL A 242 -8.47 -3.94 -1.48
CA VAL A 242 -9.39 -5.03 -1.12
C VAL A 242 -10.45 -5.27 -2.21
N VAL A 243 -11.20 -4.23 -2.59
CA VAL A 243 -12.21 -4.29 -3.68
C VAL A 243 -11.59 -4.80 -4.98
N ARG A 244 -10.35 -4.38 -5.28
CA ARG A 244 -9.64 -4.86 -6.49
C ARG A 244 -9.30 -6.35 -6.37
N LEU A 245 -8.86 -6.81 -5.21
CA LEU A 245 -8.52 -8.22 -4.99
C LEU A 245 -9.75 -9.12 -5.02
N CYS A 246 -10.88 -8.71 -4.44
CA CYS A 246 -12.14 -9.45 -4.50
C CYS A 246 -12.67 -9.61 -5.94
N ARG A 247 -12.29 -8.72 -6.87
CA ARG A 247 -12.60 -8.87 -8.31
C ARG A 247 -11.70 -9.90 -9.02
N TYR A 248 -10.55 -10.23 -8.45
CA TYR A 248 -9.52 -11.05 -9.11
C TYR A 248 -9.28 -12.38 -8.42
N ALA A 249 -9.75 -12.55 -7.18
CA ALA A 249 -9.67 -13.77 -6.40
C ALA A 249 -11.01 -14.06 -5.70
N PRO A 250 -11.39 -15.34 -5.56
CA PRO A 250 -12.63 -15.77 -4.95
C PRO A 250 -12.53 -15.69 -3.42
N VAL A 251 -12.57 -14.48 -2.87
CA VAL A 251 -12.41 -14.24 -1.43
C VAL A 251 -13.64 -14.70 -0.67
N LEU A 252 -13.45 -15.59 0.31
CA LEU A 252 -14.52 -16.13 1.16
C LEU A 252 -14.66 -15.36 2.48
N GLU A 253 -13.55 -14.93 3.05
CA GLU A 253 -13.50 -14.27 4.35
C GLU A 253 -12.30 -13.32 4.41
N ILE A 254 -12.43 -12.30 5.27
CA ILE A 254 -11.41 -11.29 5.51
C ILE A 254 -10.96 -11.38 6.96
N HIS A 255 -9.68 -11.59 7.20
CA HIS A 255 -9.08 -11.49 8.53
C HIS A 255 -8.32 -10.18 8.64
N VAL A 256 -8.61 -9.38 9.65
CA VAL A 256 -7.96 -8.09 9.85
C VAL A 256 -7.38 -8.01 11.26
N GLU A 257 -6.12 -7.61 11.36
CA GLU A 257 -5.55 -7.24 12.63
C GLU A 257 -6.24 -5.97 13.14
N HIS A 258 -6.79 -6.07 14.33
CA HIS A 258 -7.51 -5.02 15.01
C HIS A 258 -6.80 -4.75 16.34
N VAL A 259 -5.81 -3.87 16.30
CA VAL A 259 -5.14 -3.41 17.52
C VAL A 259 -5.91 -2.24 18.10
N ALA A 260 -6.50 -2.44 19.26
CA ALA A 260 -6.90 -1.35 20.14
C ALA A 260 -5.69 -1.02 21.01
N PHE A 261 -5.15 0.19 20.88
CA PHE A 261 -4.32 0.75 21.93
C PHE A 261 -5.16 1.79 22.65
N ASP A 262 -5.36 1.71 23.96
CA ASP A 262 -5.97 2.82 24.68
C ASP A 262 -4.99 4.02 24.75
N THR A 263 -5.16 4.97 23.83
CA THR A 263 -4.35 6.19 23.83
C THR A 263 -4.67 7.14 24.98
N SER A 264 -5.85 7.03 25.60
CA SER A 264 -6.25 7.80 26.78
C SER A 264 -5.49 7.31 28.03
N ALA A 265 -5.34 5.99 28.18
CA ALA A 265 -4.49 5.37 29.20
C ALA A 265 -3.01 5.76 29.09
N PHE A 266 -2.54 6.22 27.91
CA PHE A 266 -1.16 6.75 27.76
C PHE A 266 -0.98 8.17 28.31
N THR A 267 -2.06 8.89 28.58
CA THR A 267 -2.08 10.30 29.03
C THR A 267 -2.53 10.47 30.48
N GLU A 268 -3.43 9.61 30.97
CA GLU A 268 -3.87 9.60 32.37
C GLU A 268 -2.87 8.85 33.26
N VAL A 269 -2.78 9.26 34.53
CA VAL A 269 -1.91 8.65 35.53
C VAL A 269 -2.54 7.32 35.92
N MET A 270 -1.79 6.22 35.86
CA MET A 270 -2.23 4.93 36.42
C MET A 270 -2.64 5.16 37.89
N PRO A 271 -3.85 4.74 38.33
CA PRO A 271 -4.17 4.79 39.74
C PRO A 271 -3.18 3.89 40.49
N SER A 272 -2.58 4.44 41.55
CA SER A 272 -1.57 3.75 42.34
C SER A 272 -2.16 2.53 43.03
N GLY A 273 -1.77 1.32 42.59
CA GLY A 273 -2.04 0.08 43.31
C GLY A 273 -2.35 -1.11 42.40
N ALA A 274 -1.31 -1.77 41.88
CA ALA A 274 -1.42 -3.14 41.38
C ALA A 274 -0.04 -3.80 41.54
N GLN A 275 0.30 -4.13 42.78
CA GLN A 275 1.31 -5.13 43.06
C GLN A 275 0.58 -6.46 43.24
N GLY A 276 0.88 -7.43 42.38
CA GLY A 276 0.50 -8.83 42.55
C GLY A 276 -0.91 -9.19 42.04
N GLY A 277 -0.95 -10.18 41.13
CA GLY A 277 -2.15 -10.96 40.81
C GLY A 277 -3.15 -10.29 39.87
N GLU A 278 -3.50 -11.01 38.80
CA GLU A 278 -4.56 -10.72 37.82
C GLU A 278 -4.40 -9.48 36.90
N SER A 279 -4.41 -9.78 35.61
CA SER A 279 -4.19 -8.86 34.51
C SER A 279 -5.31 -7.83 34.38
N THR A 280 -5.11 -6.63 34.94
CA THR A 280 -5.86 -5.45 34.52
C THR A 280 -5.58 -5.20 33.03
N HIS A 281 -6.60 -5.32 32.18
CA HIS A 281 -6.48 -5.29 30.71
C HIS A 281 -5.64 -4.12 30.15
N GLY A 282 -5.55 -2.97 30.84
CA GLY A 282 -4.73 -1.82 30.43
C GLY A 282 -3.21 -1.96 30.59
N ALA A 283 -2.71 -2.78 31.54
CA ALA A 283 -1.26 -2.96 31.74
C ALA A 283 -0.61 -3.78 30.61
N SER A 284 -1.34 -4.73 30.04
CA SER A 284 -0.92 -5.54 28.90
C SER A 284 -0.78 -4.72 27.62
N GLU A 285 -1.66 -3.73 27.40
CA GLU A 285 -1.65 -2.87 26.21
C GLU A 285 -0.49 -1.87 26.21
N ILE A 286 -0.17 -1.26 27.36
CA ILE A 286 1.00 -0.37 27.51
C ILE A 286 2.28 -1.16 27.25
N ARG A 287 2.35 -2.40 27.74
CA ARG A 287 3.48 -3.28 27.52
C ARG A 287 3.64 -3.63 26.04
N GLU A 288 2.58 -4.01 25.34
CA GLU A 288 2.60 -4.26 23.89
C GLU A 288 3.01 -3.01 23.09
N PHE A 289 2.49 -1.84 23.47
CA PHE A 289 2.89 -0.57 22.89
C PHE A 289 4.38 -0.30 23.10
N LEU A 290 4.91 -0.48 24.32
CA LEU A 290 6.33 -0.29 24.61
C LEU A 290 7.20 -1.31 23.88
N LEU A 291 6.75 -2.56 23.76
CA LEU A 291 7.39 -3.61 22.95
C LEU A 291 7.49 -3.21 21.48
N ALA A 292 6.43 -2.61 20.92
CA ALA A 292 6.47 -2.08 19.56
C ALA A 292 7.37 -0.83 19.46
N LYS A 293 7.26 0.11 20.42
CA LYS A 293 8.01 1.37 20.44
C LYS A 293 9.51 1.15 20.55
N TRP A 294 9.94 0.16 21.34
CA TRP A 294 11.34 -0.16 21.64
C TRP A 294 11.86 -1.37 20.87
N GLU A 295 11.15 -1.80 19.82
CA GLU A 295 11.55 -2.91 18.94
C GLU A 295 11.89 -4.20 19.72
N ARG A 296 11.18 -4.43 20.83
CA ARG A 296 11.40 -5.56 21.77
C ARG A 296 12.86 -5.68 22.21
N SER A 297 13.53 -4.55 22.39
CA SER A 297 14.91 -4.46 22.85
C SER A 297 15.01 -3.61 24.12
N CYS A 298 16.04 -3.87 24.92
CA CYS A 298 16.36 -3.03 26.07
C CYS A 298 16.81 -1.64 25.59
N ALA A 299 16.16 -0.58 26.06
CA ALA A 299 16.48 0.80 25.74
C ALA A 299 17.91 1.20 26.12
N TYR A 300 18.50 0.55 27.12
CA TYR A 300 19.81 0.89 27.67
C TYR A 300 20.96 0.12 27.04
N CYS A 301 20.77 -1.15 26.68
CA CYS A 301 21.83 -2.04 26.19
C CYS A 301 21.54 -2.76 24.86
N ASP A 302 20.39 -2.54 24.24
CA ASP A 302 19.90 -3.21 23.01
C ASP A 302 19.69 -4.74 23.12
N ALA A 303 19.78 -5.33 24.32
CA ALA A 303 19.52 -6.76 24.49
C ALA A 303 18.11 -7.13 23.98
N THR A 304 18.04 -8.16 23.14
CA THR A 304 16.81 -8.75 22.59
C THR A 304 16.67 -10.21 23.02
N GLY A 305 15.45 -10.75 23.04
CA GLY A 305 15.22 -12.16 23.39
C GLY A 305 15.36 -12.47 24.88
N VAL A 306 15.50 -11.44 25.72
CA VAL A 306 15.57 -11.54 27.19
C VAL A 306 14.27 -11.02 27.81
N PRO A 307 13.94 -11.40 29.06
CA PRO A 307 12.86 -10.78 29.80
C PRO A 307 13.07 -9.27 29.93
N LEU A 308 12.09 -8.48 29.46
CA LEU A 308 12.09 -7.03 29.53
C LEU A 308 11.06 -6.53 30.54
N ASN A 309 11.47 -5.67 31.45
CA ASN A 309 10.61 -4.92 32.36
C ASN A 309 10.27 -3.55 31.76
N ILE A 310 9.20 -2.96 32.28
CA ILE A 310 8.90 -1.54 32.05
C ILE A 310 9.65 -0.75 33.11
N ASP A 311 10.55 0.13 32.69
CA ASP A 311 11.31 1.03 33.58
C ASP A 311 10.84 2.48 33.42
N HIS A 312 10.85 3.22 34.53
CA HIS A 312 10.56 4.64 34.58
C HIS A 312 11.85 5.45 34.45
N VAL A 313 11.97 6.20 33.35
CA VAL A 313 13.13 7.03 33.01
C VAL A 313 13.45 8.02 34.13
N ARG A 314 12.42 8.73 34.60
CA ARG A 314 12.39 9.35 35.92
C ARG A 314 11.72 8.38 36.87
N ALA A 315 12.46 7.86 37.86
CA ALA A 315 11.95 6.89 38.82
C ALA A 315 10.70 7.40 39.57
N ARG A 316 9.78 6.49 39.90
CA ARG A 316 8.54 6.81 40.65
C ARG A 316 8.84 7.49 41.99
N SER A 317 9.83 6.98 42.73
CA SER A 317 10.30 7.58 44.00
C SER A 317 10.79 9.01 43.87
N ARG A 318 11.10 9.47 42.65
CA ARG A 318 11.51 10.84 42.34
C ARG A 318 10.41 11.64 41.64
N GLY A 319 9.15 11.23 41.76
CA GLY A 319 7.99 11.88 41.14
C GLY A 319 7.84 11.57 39.64
N GLY A 320 8.33 10.41 39.18
CA GLY A 320 8.13 9.93 37.83
C GLY A 320 6.69 9.51 37.55
N SER A 321 6.12 9.98 36.44
CA SER A 321 4.77 9.59 36.02
C SER A 321 4.74 8.21 35.34
N ASP A 322 3.61 7.52 35.39
CA ASP A 322 3.34 6.30 34.61
C ASP A 322 2.99 6.55 33.14
N ARG A 323 3.12 7.79 32.66
CA ARG A 323 2.90 8.14 31.25
C ARG A 323 3.93 7.48 30.35
N VAL A 324 3.50 7.07 29.16
CA VAL A 324 4.37 6.50 28.10
C VAL A 324 5.56 7.38 27.72
N SER A 325 5.47 8.69 27.93
CA SER A 325 6.59 9.63 27.74
C SER A 325 7.71 9.47 28.77
N ASN A 326 7.49 8.70 29.85
CA ASN A 326 8.43 8.39 30.93
C ASN A 326 8.76 6.89 31.03
N LEU A 327 8.20 6.04 30.16
CA LEU A 327 8.38 4.59 30.22
C LEU A 327 9.26 4.04 29.08
N VAL A 328 10.14 3.12 29.42
CA VAL A 328 10.99 2.36 28.48
C VAL A 328 10.93 0.87 28.75
N LEU A 329 11.41 0.06 27.79
CA LEU A 329 11.74 -1.33 28.07
C LEU A 329 13.19 -1.44 28.52
N ALA A 330 13.43 -2.15 29.61
CA ALA A 330 14.77 -2.45 30.11
C ALA A 330 14.87 -3.94 30.45
N CYS A 331 16.00 -4.59 30.16
CA CYS A 331 16.26 -5.91 30.71
C CYS A 331 16.42 -5.84 32.22
N VAL A 332 16.20 -6.95 32.92
CA VAL A 332 16.30 -7.04 34.39
C VAL A 332 17.61 -6.41 34.92
N PRO A 333 18.81 -6.73 34.37
CA PRO A 333 20.05 -6.16 34.88
C PRO A 333 20.14 -4.64 34.74
N CYS A 334 19.75 -4.09 33.57
CA CYS A 334 19.81 -2.64 33.37
C CYS A 334 18.76 -1.90 34.20
N ASN A 335 17.57 -2.48 34.38
CA ASN A 335 16.53 -1.89 35.22
C ASN A 335 16.99 -1.80 36.68
N GLN A 336 17.58 -2.88 37.21
CA GLN A 336 18.13 -2.93 38.56
C GLN A 336 19.33 -2.00 38.73
N ALA A 337 20.28 -2.00 37.78
CA ALA A 337 21.47 -1.17 37.84
C ALA A 337 21.16 0.33 37.78
N LYS A 338 20.16 0.73 36.98
CA LYS A 338 19.67 2.11 36.99
C LYS A 338 18.98 2.41 38.31
N GLY A 339 18.05 1.55 38.73
CA GLY A 339 17.24 1.74 39.93
C GLY A 339 16.57 3.13 39.94
N THR A 340 16.85 3.90 41.00
CA THR A 340 16.32 5.26 41.19
C THR A 340 17.20 6.35 40.57
N THR A 341 18.33 5.98 39.98
CA THR A 341 19.29 6.90 39.34
C THR A 341 18.65 7.55 38.12
N SER A 342 18.93 8.84 37.91
CA SER A 342 18.45 9.54 36.72
C SER A 342 19.04 8.91 35.45
N VAL A 343 18.26 8.86 34.37
CA VAL A 343 18.75 8.34 33.08
C VAL A 343 19.99 9.08 32.56
N HIS A 344 20.11 10.37 32.90
CA HIS A 344 21.27 11.20 32.53
C HIS A 344 22.54 10.75 33.24
N ALA A 345 22.45 10.44 34.54
CA ALA A 345 23.59 9.94 35.31
C ALA A 345 23.91 8.47 34.95
N PHE A 346 22.88 7.63 34.77
CA PHE A 346 23.06 6.22 34.42
C PHE A 346 23.71 6.00 33.05
N LEU A 347 23.49 6.92 32.10
CA LEU A 347 24.08 6.89 30.76
C LEU A 347 25.12 8.00 30.54
N ALA A 348 25.71 8.54 31.60
CA ALA A 348 26.69 9.63 31.51
C ALA A 348 27.91 9.23 30.65
N ASP A 349 28.32 7.96 30.73
CA ASP A 349 29.38 7.34 29.93
C ASP A 349 28.96 7.05 28.48
N ARG A 350 27.65 7.17 28.15
CA ARG A 350 27.07 6.80 26.85
C ARG A 350 26.13 7.90 26.30
N PRO A 351 26.65 9.09 25.96
CA PRO A 351 25.82 10.23 25.53
C PRO A 351 25.02 9.93 24.25
N ALA A 352 25.59 9.22 23.28
CA ALA A 352 24.88 8.81 22.06
C ALA A 352 23.73 7.82 22.31
N ARG A 353 23.77 7.06 23.41
CA ARG A 353 22.66 6.19 23.84
C ARG A 353 21.57 7.04 24.50
N LEU A 354 21.95 7.92 25.40
CA LEU A 354 21.06 8.84 26.10
C LEU A 354 20.24 9.68 25.11
N GLU A 355 20.89 10.26 24.09
CA GLU A 355 20.21 11.02 23.04
C GLU A 355 19.17 10.17 22.29
N ARG A 356 19.51 8.92 21.94
CA ARG A 356 18.57 7.99 21.29
C ARG A 356 17.38 7.69 22.17
N VAL A 357 17.60 7.40 23.45
CA VAL A 357 16.53 7.13 24.43
C VAL A 357 15.61 8.34 24.57
N ILE A 358 16.15 9.54 24.76
CA ILE A 358 15.37 10.78 24.87
C ILE A 358 14.60 11.08 23.58
N ALA A 359 15.23 10.94 22.42
CA ALA A 359 14.59 11.16 21.12
C ALA A 359 13.43 10.18 20.89
N GLN A 360 13.60 8.91 21.27
CA GLN A 360 12.60 7.87 21.15
C GLN A 360 11.45 8.05 22.15
N LEU A 361 11.72 8.51 23.37
CA LEU A 361 10.71 8.89 24.36
C LEU A 361 9.81 10.02 23.86
N ARG A 362 10.41 11.09 23.32
CA ARG A 362 9.73 12.28 22.77
C ARG A 362 9.05 12.03 21.42
N ARG A 363 9.25 10.86 20.81
CA ARG A 363 8.65 10.53 19.52
C ARG A 363 7.13 10.55 19.64
N PRO A 364 6.41 11.43 18.92
CA PRO A 364 4.97 11.57 19.05
C PRO A 364 4.25 10.26 18.72
N LEU A 365 3.19 9.94 19.47
CA LEU A 365 2.30 8.78 19.24
C LEU A 365 1.45 8.88 17.97
N GLN A 366 1.84 9.75 17.02
CA GLN A 366 1.07 10.06 15.82
C GLN A 366 0.73 8.82 15.00
N ASP A 367 1.68 7.88 14.89
CA ASP A 367 1.47 6.64 14.13
C ASP A 367 0.41 5.74 14.79
N VAL A 368 0.45 5.60 16.13
CA VAL A 368 -0.51 4.81 16.91
C VAL A 368 -1.87 5.46 17.01
N ALA A 369 -1.93 6.76 17.32
CA ALA A 369 -3.17 7.54 17.33
C ALA A 369 -3.85 7.47 15.96
N ALA A 370 -3.08 7.51 14.88
CA ALA A 370 -3.61 7.41 13.54
C ALA A 370 -4.13 6.00 13.19
N THR A 371 -3.54 4.92 13.72
CA THR A 371 -4.09 3.56 13.57
C THR A 371 -5.37 3.39 14.39
N ASN A 372 -5.36 3.80 15.66
CA ASN A 372 -6.53 3.78 16.56
C ASN A 372 -7.71 4.55 16.00
N ALA A 373 -7.49 5.75 15.47
CA ALA A 373 -8.55 6.57 14.90
C ALA A 373 -9.18 5.97 13.63
N THR A 374 -8.48 5.05 12.95
CA THR A 374 -8.98 4.42 11.71
C THR A 374 -9.49 3.00 11.90
N ARG A 375 -9.17 2.32 13.02
CA ARG A 375 -9.39 0.87 13.18
C ARG A 375 -10.85 0.45 12.99
N LEU A 376 -11.77 1.11 13.70
CA LEU A 376 -13.19 0.76 13.66
C LEU A 376 -13.79 1.07 12.29
N GLN A 377 -13.49 2.24 11.73
CA GLN A 377 -13.99 2.61 10.40
C GLN A 377 -13.46 1.68 9.30
N LEU A 378 -12.24 1.15 9.43
CA LEU A 378 -11.73 0.15 8.50
C LEU A 378 -12.52 -1.15 8.60
N VAL A 379 -12.75 -1.67 9.81
CA VAL A 379 -13.55 -2.89 10.02
C VAL A 379 -14.98 -2.71 9.47
N THR A 380 -15.63 -1.57 9.76
CA THR A 380 -16.95 -1.26 9.20
C THR A 380 -16.93 -1.21 7.67
N ALA A 381 -15.91 -0.59 7.07
CA ALA A 381 -15.79 -0.53 5.61
C ALA A 381 -15.53 -1.90 4.97
N LEU A 382 -14.79 -2.78 5.65
CA LEU A 382 -14.56 -4.17 5.21
C LEU A 382 -15.86 -4.98 5.29
N ALA A 383 -16.61 -4.87 6.39
CA ALA A 383 -17.88 -5.57 6.58
C ALA A 383 -18.91 -5.18 5.50
N ALA A 384 -18.90 -3.93 5.05
CA ALA A 384 -19.74 -3.45 3.96
C ALA A 384 -19.43 -4.08 2.58
N GLN A 385 -18.39 -4.91 2.44
CA GLN A 385 -18.13 -5.69 1.22
C GLN A 385 -19.06 -6.90 1.06
N GLY A 386 -19.82 -7.27 2.09
CA GLY A 386 -20.66 -8.47 2.06
C GLY A 386 -19.87 -9.78 2.18
N VAL A 387 -18.62 -9.71 2.64
CA VAL A 387 -17.75 -10.85 2.93
C VAL A 387 -17.55 -10.93 4.45
N PRO A 388 -17.66 -12.11 5.08
CA PRO A 388 -17.36 -12.28 6.51
C PRO A 388 -16.03 -11.65 6.92
N VAL A 389 -16.05 -10.89 8.03
CA VAL A 389 -14.85 -10.21 8.55
C VAL A 389 -14.56 -10.68 9.97
N HIS A 390 -13.34 -11.18 10.18
CA HIS A 390 -12.82 -11.63 11.46
C HIS A 390 -11.70 -10.71 11.97
N THR A 391 -11.85 -10.20 13.18
CA THR A 391 -10.86 -9.32 13.81
C THR A 391 -9.94 -10.09 14.75
N TRP A 392 -8.64 -9.78 14.72
CA TRP A 392 -7.62 -10.48 15.54
C TRP A 392 -6.77 -9.47 16.32
N SER A 393 -6.31 -9.83 17.52
CA SER A 393 -5.42 -8.97 18.30
C SER A 393 -4.00 -8.96 17.75
N GLY A 394 -3.28 -7.85 17.94
CA GLY A 394 -1.86 -7.75 17.58
C GLY A 394 -0.99 -8.72 18.37
N GLY A 395 -1.32 -9.00 19.64
CA GLY A 395 -0.68 -10.04 20.45
C GLY A 395 -0.77 -11.43 19.81
N ARG A 396 -1.93 -11.79 19.23
CA ARG A 396 -2.12 -13.07 18.52
C ARG A 396 -1.27 -13.14 17.25
N THR A 397 -1.30 -12.11 16.39
CA THR A 397 -0.44 -12.03 15.19
C THR A 397 1.03 -12.17 15.57
N HIS A 398 1.45 -11.43 16.60
CA HIS A 398 2.82 -11.47 17.10
C HIS A 398 3.21 -12.88 17.57
N TRP A 399 2.38 -13.53 18.38
CA TRP A 399 2.64 -14.88 18.88
C TRP A 399 2.75 -15.89 17.73
N ASN A 400 1.81 -15.86 16.78
CA ASN A 400 1.88 -16.72 15.59
C ASN A 400 3.19 -16.51 14.82
N ARG A 401 3.61 -15.26 14.62
CA ARG A 401 4.85 -14.93 13.91
C ARG A 401 6.08 -15.50 14.62
N VAL A 402 6.15 -15.34 15.93
CA VAL A 402 7.28 -15.81 16.75
C VAL A 402 7.33 -17.33 16.82
N ALA A 403 6.17 -17.98 17.01
CA ALA A 403 6.06 -19.44 17.00
C ALA A 403 6.57 -20.05 15.69
N MET A 404 6.39 -19.34 14.56
CA MET A 404 6.86 -19.77 13.24
C MET A 404 8.28 -19.27 12.87
N GLY A 405 8.99 -18.61 13.79
CA GLY A 405 10.35 -18.12 13.57
C GLY A 405 10.47 -17.02 12.49
N LEU A 406 9.39 -16.28 12.20
CA LEU A 406 9.36 -15.34 11.09
C LEU A 406 9.86 -13.94 11.48
N PRO A 407 10.65 -13.28 10.61
CA PRO A 407 11.07 -11.90 10.85
C PRO A 407 9.88 -10.94 10.78
N LYS A 408 9.99 -9.77 11.42
CA LYS A 408 8.92 -8.78 11.39
C LYS A 408 8.85 -8.09 10.02
N SER A 409 7.70 -8.18 9.37
CA SER A 409 7.30 -7.35 8.24
C SER A 409 5.76 -7.26 8.23
N HIS A 410 5.20 -6.20 7.64
CA HIS A 410 3.73 -6.07 7.60
C HIS A 410 3.08 -7.20 6.77
N THR A 411 3.77 -7.68 5.72
CA THR A 411 3.28 -8.77 4.87
C THR A 411 3.35 -10.14 5.55
N LEU A 412 4.38 -10.39 6.36
CA LEU A 412 4.47 -11.60 7.19
C LEU A 412 3.47 -11.54 8.35
N ASP A 413 3.34 -10.38 9.01
CA ASP A 413 2.32 -10.14 10.03
C ASP A 413 0.92 -10.44 9.42
N ALA A 414 0.61 -9.92 8.22
CA ALA A 414 -0.63 -10.24 7.51
C ALA A 414 -0.82 -11.74 7.18
N LEU A 415 0.24 -12.47 6.79
CA LEU A 415 0.15 -13.91 6.54
C LEU A 415 -0.26 -14.71 7.78
N VAL A 416 0.22 -14.27 8.96
CA VAL A 416 -0.04 -14.94 10.23
C VAL A 416 -1.21 -14.36 11.02
N THR A 417 -1.81 -13.24 10.58
CA THR A 417 -3.05 -12.70 11.15
C THR A 417 -4.15 -13.73 11.03
N GLY A 418 -4.71 -14.19 12.14
CA GLY A 418 -5.74 -15.25 12.16
C GLY A 418 -5.55 -16.23 13.30
N PHE A 419 -6.43 -17.24 13.33
CA PHE A 419 -6.26 -18.38 14.21
C PHE A 419 -5.16 -19.32 13.69
N PHE A 420 -4.38 -19.86 14.62
CA PHE A 420 -3.49 -21.01 14.47
C PHE A 420 -3.54 -21.78 15.78
N ASP A 421 -3.84 -23.07 15.72
CA ASP A 421 -3.64 -24.00 16.81
C ASP A 421 -2.30 -24.73 16.62
N HIS A 422 -1.25 -24.16 17.21
CA HIS A 422 0.11 -24.71 17.11
C HIS A 422 0.23 -26.06 17.83
N GLU A 423 -0.64 -26.36 18.81
CA GLU A 423 -0.67 -27.66 19.48
C GLU A 423 -1.30 -28.75 18.59
N ARG A 424 -2.28 -28.38 17.75
CA ARG A 424 -2.83 -29.25 16.70
C ARG A 424 -1.91 -29.38 15.48
N GLY A 425 -0.85 -28.60 15.40
CA GLY A 425 0.10 -28.60 14.28
C GLY A 425 -0.32 -27.71 13.10
N ASP A 426 -1.19 -26.71 13.33
CA ASP A 426 -1.47 -25.72 12.31
C ASP A 426 -0.19 -24.95 11.96
N SER A 427 0.07 -24.78 10.67
CA SER A 427 1.34 -24.22 10.20
C SER A 427 1.19 -23.35 8.96
N LEU A 428 2.07 -22.36 8.85
CA LEU A 428 2.29 -21.66 7.59
C LEU A 428 3.31 -22.46 6.78
N VAL A 429 2.89 -23.05 5.66
CA VAL A 429 3.75 -23.95 4.88
C VAL A 429 4.36 -23.29 3.64
N ARG A 430 3.78 -22.16 3.20
CA ARG A 430 4.22 -21.43 2.00
C ARG A 430 4.24 -19.92 2.21
N ILE A 431 5.36 -19.30 1.89
CA ILE A 431 5.55 -17.85 1.90
C ILE A 431 5.89 -17.38 0.47
N PRO A 432 5.13 -16.44 -0.11
CA PRO A 432 5.50 -15.83 -1.38
C PRO A 432 6.86 -15.12 -1.27
N ALA A 433 7.81 -15.49 -2.12
CA ALA A 433 9.17 -14.92 -2.11
C ALA A 433 9.20 -13.46 -2.58
N GLN A 434 8.19 -13.03 -3.34
CA GLN A 434 8.06 -11.68 -3.86
C GLN A 434 6.83 -10.97 -3.31
N VAL A 435 7.08 -9.80 -2.72
CA VAL A 435 6.05 -8.84 -2.29
C VAL A 435 5.71 -7.91 -3.44
N LEU A 436 4.41 -7.78 -3.74
CA LEU A 436 3.93 -6.72 -4.62
C LEU A 436 3.84 -5.40 -3.82
N VAL A 437 4.72 -4.46 -4.09
CA VAL A 437 4.72 -3.14 -3.46
C VAL A 437 3.77 -2.21 -4.20
N VAL A 438 2.69 -1.80 -3.53
CA VAL A 438 1.65 -0.91 -4.06
C VAL A 438 1.80 0.46 -3.42
N GLY A 439 2.39 1.41 -4.15
CA GLY A 439 2.63 2.77 -3.64
C GLY A 439 1.50 3.74 -3.97
N SER A 440 0.87 4.34 -2.96
CA SER A 440 -0.14 5.37 -3.17
C SER A 440 0.46 6.66 -3.74
N THR A 441 0.15 6.98 -5.00
CA THR A 441 0.60 8.21 -5.67
C THR A 441 -0.50 9.23 -5.89
N GLY A 442 -1.76 8.77 -5.90
CA GLY A 442 -2.97 9.55 -6.13
C GLY A 442 -3.24 9.84 -7.60
N ARG A 443 -4.45 10.33 -7.90
CA ARG A 443 -5.00 10.49 -9.26
C ARG A 443 -4.79 11.90 -9.82
N GLY A 444 -3.58 12.43 -9.62
CA GLY A 444 -3.18 13.78 -10.05
C GLY A 444 -3.29 14.84 -8.95
N SER A 445 -3.17 16.11 -9.37
CA SER A 445 -3.17 17.29 -8.49
C SER A 445 -4.41 18.14 -8.71
N TYR A 446 -5.06 18.55 -7.62
CA TYR A 446 -6.09 19.60 -7.64
C TYR A 446 -5.49 21.00 -7.66
N ALA A 447 -4.24 21.16 -7.19
CA ALA A 447 -3.56 22.45 -7.26
C ALA A 447 -3.21 22.77 -8.71
N ARG A 448 -3.69 23.91 -9.19
CA ARG A 448 -3.42 24.44 -10.54
C ARG A 448 -2.20 25.35 -10.61
N THR A 449 -1.63 25.71 -9.48
CA THR A 449 -0.43 26.54 -9.41
C THR A 449 0.61 25.82 -8.58
N THR A 450 1.79 25.63 -9.15
CA THR A 450 2.96 25.12 -8.44
C THR A 450 3.76 26.33 -7.97
N PRO A 451 3.97 26.49 -6.66
CA PRO A 451 4.84 27.54 -6.15
C PRO A 451 6.32 27.16 -6.32
N ASP A 452 7.21 28.14 -6.21
CA ASP A 452 8.64 27.94 -6.00
C ASP A 452 8.94 27.52 -4.54
N ARG A 453 10.22 27.50 -4.17
CA ARG A 453 10.66 27.15 -2.80
C ARG A 453 10.23 28.17 -1.74
N PHE A 454 9.94 29.41 -2.12
CA PHE A 454 9.55 30.50 -1.24
C PHE A 454 8.02 30.69 -1.16
N GLY A 455 7.26 29.97 -1.99
CA GLY A 455 5.79 30.03 -2.00
C GLY A 455 5.20 30.94 -3.09
N PHE A 456 6.02 31.53 -3.97
CA PHE A 456 5.54 32.36 -5.07
C PHE A 456 5.07 31.50 -6.26
N PRO A 457 3.98 31.89 -6.97
CA PRO A 457 3.52 31.18 -8.16
C PRO A 457 4.61 31.04 -9.23
N ARG A 458 4.96 29.81 -9.61
CA ARG A 458 5.99 29.54 -10.65
C ARG A 458 5.43 28.92 -11.91
N LEU A 459 4.49 27.98 -11.78
CA LEU A 459 3.96 27.22 -12.91
C LEU A 459 2.44 27.03 -12.80
N ARG A 460 1.72 27.40 -13.85
CA ARG A 460 0.30 27.08 -14.01
C ARG A 460 0.13 25.72 -14.69
N ARG A 461 -0.58 24.81 -14.04
CA ARG A 461 -0.89 23.47 -14.58
C ARG A 461 -2.12 23.53 -15.49
N PRO A 462 -2.10 22.81 -16.64
CA PRO A 462 -3.23 22.77 -17.55
C PRO A 462 -4.46 22.13 -16.89
N ARG A 463 -5.67 22.50 -17.34
CA ARG A 463 -6.93 21.90 -16.88
C ARG A 463 -7.09 20.49 -17.43
N ARG A 464 -6.72 20.27 -18.69
CA ARG A 464 -6.77 18.96 -19.36
C ARG A 464 -5.68 18.05 -18.79
N LYS A 465 -6.10 16.96 -18.14
CA LYS A 465 -5.20 15.96 -17.53
C LYS A 465 -4.74 14.89 -18.51
N ILE A 466 -5.51 14.68 -19.57
CA ILE A 466 -5.18 13.80 -20.68
C ILE A 466 -4.52 14.65 -21.77
N GLN A 467 -3.38 14.18 -22.27
CA GLN A 467 -2.62 14.80 -23.35
C GLN A 467 -2.30 13.71 -24.35
N HIS A 468 -2.65 13.91 -25.63
CA HIS A 468 -2.39 12.94 -26.70
C HIS A 468 -2.90 11.52 -26.40
N GLY A 469 -4.05 11.41 -25.72
CA GLY A 469 -4.66 10.13 -25.32
C GLY A 469 -4.08 9.49 -24.05
N TYR A 470 -3.07 10.10 -23.41
CA TYR A 470 -2.40 9.57 -22.23
C TYR A 470 -2.65 10.42 -20.98
N ALA A 471 -2.67 9.78 -19.81
CA ALA A 471 -2.67 10.43 -18.51
C ALA A 471 -1.36 10.17 -17.75
N THR A 472 -0.94 11.12 -16.91
CA THR A 472 0.23 10.91 -16.04
C THR A 472 -0.02 9.74 -15.09
N GLY A 473 0.88 8.77 -15.11
CA GLY A 473 0.79 7.52 -14.36
C GLY A 473 0.35 6.32 -15.20
N ASP A 474 -0.06 6.51 -16.46
CA ASP A 474 -0.35 5.39 -17.35
C ASP A 474 0.93 4.54 -17.51
N LEU A 475 0.78 3.22 -17.51
CA LEU A 475 1.83 2.28 -17.87
C LEU A 475 1.81 2.11 -19.38
N VAL A 476 2.96 2.32 -20.01
CA VAL A 476 3.09 2.33 -21.46
C VAL A 476 4.28 1.49 -21.91
N SER A 477 4.20 1.00 -23.14
CA SER A 477 5.34 0.49 -23.91
C SER A 477 5.78 1.60 -24.86
N ALA A 478 7.06 1.95 -24.85
CA ALA A 478 7.65 2.84 -25.85
C ALA A 478 8.58 2.05 -26.77
N VAL A 479 8.50 2.32 -28.07
CA VAL A 479 9.40 1.78 -29.07
C VAL A 479 10.17 2.97 -29.65
N VAL A 480 11.39 3.16 -29.19
CA VAL A 480 12.24 4.26 -29.61
C VAL A 480 13.08 3.81 -30.80
N PRO A 481 12.96 4.43 -31.98
CA PRO A 481 13.57 3.91 -33.19
C PRO A 481 15.08 4.15 -33.28
N LYS A 482 15.59 5.28 -32.78
CA LYS A 482 16.99 5.72 -32.94
C LYS A 482 17.49 6.48 -31.70
N GLY A 483 18.81 6.62 -31.57
CA GLY A 483 19.49 7.39 -30.53
C GLY A 483 19.82 6.59 -29.26
N LYS A 484 20.28 7.28 -28.20
CA LYS A 484 20.72 6.68 -26.93
C LYS A 484 19.71 5.68 -26.33
N TRP A 485 18.42 5.95 -26.52
CA TRP A 485 17.34 5.17 -25.95
C TRP A 485 16.70 4.21 -26.97
N ALA A 486 17.36 3.91 -28.10
CA ALA A 486 16.81 3.00 -29.10
C ALA A 486 16.47 1.61 -28.52
N GLY A 487 15.28 1.11 -28.84
CA GLY A 487 14.75 -0.16 -28.34
C GLY A 487 13.36 -0.03 -27.71
N ARG A 488 12.91 -1.13 -27.10
CA ARG A 488 11.60 -1.23 -26.45
C ARG A 488 11.73 -1.05 -24.95
N TRP A 489 10.87 -0.19 -24.39
CA TRP A 489 10.88 0.18 -22.98
C TRP A 489 9.49 0.08 -22.40
N VAL A 490 9.38 -0.38 -21.16
CA VAL A 490 8.12 -0.36 -20.41
C VAL A 490 8.31 0.51 -19.18
N GLY A 491 7.38 1.46 -18.99
CA GLY A 491 7.50 2.41 -17.90
C GLY A 491 6.25 3.25 -17.71
N ARG A 492 6.24 4.05 -16.65
CA ARG A 492 5.15 4.99 -16.39
C ARG A 492 5.39 6.30 -17.10
N ILE A 493 4.34 6.87 -17.66
CA ILE A 493 4.40 8.12 -18.41
C ILE A 493 4.05 9.32 -17.54
N ALA A 494 4.77 10.42 -17.70
CA ALA A 494 4.40 11.75 -17.25
C ALA A 494 4.12 12.60 -18.48
N VAL A 495 2.86 12.98 -18.64
CA VAL A 495 2.39 13.58 -19.88
C VAL A 495 2.70 15.08 -19.93
N ARG A 496 2.94 15.57 -21.14
CA ARG A 496 3.20 16.99 -21.44
C ARG A 496 2.32 17.42 -22.60
N THR A 497 1.96 18.70 -22.59
CA THR A 497 1.13 19.31 -23.64
C THR A 497 1.75 19.18 -25.02
N GLY A 498 3.06 19.37 -25.15
CA GLY A 498 3.78 19.27 -26.43
C GLY A 498 3.96 17.85 -27.00
N GLY A 499 3.34 16.81 -26.43
CA GLY A 499 3.42 15.45 -26.97
C GLY A 499 4.75 14.72 -26.78
N GLN A 500 5.79 15.40 -26.29
CA GLN A 500 7.03 14.79 -25.79
C GLN A 500 6.85 14.41 -24.32
N HIS A 501 6.50 13.17 -24.09
CA HIS A 501 6.20 12.64 -22.76
C HIS A 501 7.43 12.09 -22.08
N ARG A 502 7.51 12.20 -20.75
CA ARG A 502 8.61 11.60 -19.98
C ARG A 502 8.22 10.20 -19.56
N ILE A 503 9.00 9.20 -19.93
CA ILE A 503 8.85 7.84 -19.43
C ILE A 503 9.83 7.60 -18.29
N THR A 504 9.34 6.94 -17.25
CA THR A 504 10.14 6.42 -16.14
C THR A 504 10.07 4.90 -16.15
N THR A 505 11.20 4.28 -16.47
CA THR A 505 11.41 2.82 -16.36
C THR A 505 12.03 2.51 -14.99
N LEU A 506 12.38 1.23 -14.76
CA LEU A 506 13.09 0.80 -13.57
C LEU A 506 14.50 1.42 -13.47
N THR A 507 15.18 1.55 -14.61
CA THR A 507 16.59 1.92 -14.69
C THR A 507 16.81 3.35 -15.18
N SER A 508 15.82 3.99 -15.81
CA SER A 508 16.06 5.20 -16.58
C SER A 508 14.83 6.11 -16.67
N ARG A 509 15.10 7.38 -17.00
CA ARG A 509 14.07 8.37 -17.33
C ARG A 509 14.49 9.14 -18.58
N PHE A 510 13.62 9.18 -19.58
CA PHE A 510 13.88 9.87 -20.83
C PHE A 510 12.58 10.41 -21.44
N ASP A 511 12.72 11.33 -22.38
CA ASP A 511 11.58 11.91 -23.09
C ASP A 511 11.36 11.18 -24.43
N VAL A 512 10.11 10.95 -24.80
CA VAL A 512 9.71 10.24 -26.01
C VAL A 512 8.43 10.83 -26.59
N SER A 513 8.34 10.87 -27.91
CA SER A 513 7.12 11.30 -28.61
C SER A 513 5.97 10.33 -28.34
N HIS A 514 4.78 10.87 -28.08
CA HIS A 514 3.53 10.09 -27.91
C HIS A 514 3.24 9.12 -29.06
N ARG A 515 3.74 9.40 -30.28
CA ARG A 515 3.61 8.52 -31.45
C ARG A 515 4.36 7.19 -31.30
N ASN A 516 5.40 7.18 -30.48
CA ASN A 516 6.25 6.02 -30.23
C ASN A 516 5.83 5.27 -28.96
N VAL A 517 4.65 5.58 -28.42
CA VAL A 517 4.15 5.06 -27.16
C VAL A 517 2.84 4.31 -27.42
N ARG A 518 2.65 3.21 -26.70
CA ARG A 518 1.43 2.42 -26.66
C ARG A 518 0.99 2.21 -25.22
N LEU A 519 -0.29 2.46 -24.95
CA LEU A 519 -0.89 2.21 -23.65
C LEU A 519 -0.90 0.71 -23.32
N LEU A 520 -0.42 0.34 -22.12
CA LEU A 520 -0.52 -1.02 -21.58
C LEU A 520 -1.53 -1.11 -20.45
N GLN A 521 -1.59 -0.10 -19.58
CA GLN A 521 -2.53 -0.05 -18.45
C GLN A 521 -2.77 1.40 -18.04
N ARG A 522 -4.04 1.77 -17.81
CA ARG A 522 -4.40 3.10 -17.31
C ARG A 522 -3.93 3.33 -15.87
N ALA A 523 -3.62 4.59 -15.56
CA ALA A 523 -3.30 5.04 -14.22
C ALA A 523 -4.51 4.87 -13.29
N ASP A 524 -4.32 4.23 -12.14
CA ASP A 524 -5.37 4.06 -11.14
C ASP A 524 -5.04 4.72 -9.79
N GLY A 525 -3.94 5.48 -9.75
CA GLY A 525 -3.46 6.20 -8.57
C GLY A 525 -2.40 5.46 -7.76
N TYR A 526 -1.95 4.28 -8.21
CA TYR A 526 -0.92 3.48 -7.53
C TYR A 526 0.30 3.26 -8.41
N THR A 527 1.49 3.22 -7.82
CA THR A 527 2.69 2.61 -8.42
C THR A 527 2.76 1.15 -8.02
N TYR A 528 3.33 0.33 -8.89
CA TYR A 528 3.55 -1.08 -8.63
C TYR A 528 5.03 -1.39 -8.80
N GLY A 529 5.56 -2.21 -7.91
CA GLY A 529 6.92 -2.75 -7.97
C GLY A 529 6.99 -4.05 -7.20
N PHE A 530 8.14 -4.71 -7.23
CA PHE A 530 8.37 -5.93 -6.48
C PHE A 530 9.52 -5.75 -5.48
N ALA A 531 9.40 -6.39 -4.34
CA ALA A 531 10.46 -6.55 -3.36
C ALA A 531 10.58 -8.04 -2.99
N HIS A 532 11.70 -8.45 -2.42
CA HIS A 532 11.83 -9.78 -1.83
C HIS A 532 11.27 -9.78 -0.41
N GLU A 533 10.48 -10.79 -0.07
CA GLU A 533 9.82 -10.93 1.25
C GLU A 533 10.84 -11.09 2.38
N ILE A 534 11.89 -11.88 2.13
CA ILE A 534 12.95 -12.17 3.10
C ILE A 534 14.31 -11.92 2.44
N ARG A 535 15.14 -11.06 3.03
CA ARG A 535 16.61 -11.17 2.88
C ARG A 535 17.07 -12.14 3.97
N LEU A 536 17.22 -13.42 3.62
CA LEU A 536 17.74 -14.41 4.57
C LEU A 536 19.20 -14.05 4.89
N SER A 537 19.40 -13.63 6.15
CA SER A 537 20.68 -13.43 6.87
C SER A 537 21.64 -12.29 6.46
N GLY A 538 22.10 -11.56 7.47
CA GLY A 538 23.53 -11.26 7.61
C GLY A 538 24.13 -10.10 6.80
N ARG A 539 23.56 -8.90 6.86
CA ARG A 539 24.27 -7.60 6.84
C ARG A 539 23.22 -6.50 6.91
N ARG A 540 23.36 -5.57 7.87
CA ARG A 540 22.65 -4.28 7.87
C ARG A 540 23.10 -3.49 6.63
N GLY A 541 22.55 -3.83 5.46
CA GLY A 541 22.54 -2.94 4.31
C GLY A 541 21.45 -1.88 4.51
N PRO A 542 21.64 -0.65 3.99
CA PRO A 542 20.80 0.47 4.35
C PRO A 542 19.34 0.20 3.97
N ALA A 543 18.44 0.76 4.78
CA ALA A 543 17.02 0.89 4.46
C ALA A 543 16.90 1.35 3.00
N TYR A 544 16.11 0.62 2.21
CA TYR A 544 15.91 0.91 0.80
C TYR A 544 15.26 2.29 0.65
N SER A 545 16.09 3.32 0.50
CA SER A 545 15.71 4.61 -0.02
C SER A 545 15.34 4.39 -1.48
N GLY A 546 14.05 4.46 -1.80
CA GLY A 546 13.62 4.52 -3.19
C GLY A 546 14.43 5.60 -3.93
N PRO A 547 14.69 5.42 -5.24
CA PRO A 547 15.69 6.21 -5.95
C PRO A 547 15.36 7.71 -5.93
N THR A 548 16.15 8.44 -5.15
CA THR A 548 16.61 9.77 -5.56
C THR A 548 17.50 9.55 -6.77
N LEU A 549 17.00 9.91 -7.95
CA LEU A 549 17.85 9.98 -9.14
C LEU A 549 18.90 11.07 -8.93
N LYS A 550 20.16 10.68 -8.74
CA LYS A 550 21.33 11.40 -9.21
C LYS A 550 22.22 10.40 -9.96
N GLY A 551 22.80 10.89 -11.05
CA GLY A 551 23.30 10.11 -12.17
C GLY A 551 24.58 9.32 -11.93
N GLY A 552 24.81 8.40 -12.86
CA GLY A 552 26.02 7.59 -13.06
C GLY A 552 25.71 6.46 -14.05
N ASP A 553 26.17 6.60 -15.29
CA ASP A 553 26.25 5.57 -16.35
C ASP A 553 27.54 4.74 -16.14
N PRO A 554 27.81 3.61 -16.84
CA PRO A 554 26.94 2.75 -17.66
C PRO A 554 27.11 1.24 -17.36
N GLY A 555 26.16 0.43 -17.86
CA GLY A 555 26.26 -1.04 -17.92
C GLY A 555 25.04 -1.63 -18.61
N ASN A 556 25.11 -1.74 -19.93
CA ASN A 556 24.00 -2.01 -20.85
C ASN A 556 23.59 -3.51 -20.81
N VAL A 557 22.38 -3.83 -20.32
CA VAL A 557 21.78 -5.17 -20.48
C VAL A 557 20.40 -5.03 -21.11
N ARG A 558 20.33 -5.31 -22.42
CA ARG A 558 19.09 -5.53 -23.17
C ARG A 558 18.53 -6.90 -22.78
N THR A 559 17.27 -6.96 -22.35
CA THR A 559 16.53 -8.23 -22.27
C THR A 559 15.75 -8.47 -23.57
N PRO A 560 15.71 -9.71 -24.08
CA PRO A 560 15.11 -10.05 -25.36
C PRO A 560 13.57 -10.07 -25.33
N ASP A 561 13.00 -10.01 -26.53
CA ASP A 561 11.57 -9.91 -26.84
C ASP A 561 10.71 -11.03 -26.25
N ALA A 562 9.55 -10.64 -25.70
CA ALA A 562 8.35 -11.46 -25.50
C ALA A 562 7.09 -10.59 -25.54
#